data_AF-A0A419ABE4-F1
#
_entry.id   AF-A0A419ABE4-F1
#
_cell.length_a   1.000
_cell.length_b   1.000
_cell.length_c   1.000
_cell.angle_alpha   90.00
_cell.angle_beta   90.00
_cell.angle_gamma   90.00
#
_symmetry.space_group_name_H-M   'P 1'
#
loop_
_entity.id
_entity.type
_entity.pdbx_description
1 polymer ?
#
loop_
_entity_poly.entity_id
_entity_poly.type
_entity_poly.pdbx_seq_one_letter_code
_entity_poly.pdbx_strand_id
1 'polypeptide(L)'
;MSAGAMTGGGDRRLLDLWDRTGAAPMAARPAVLLDGLRQLAGLPADPPADRMSIGQRDRALMLLRAQLFGPQVALQADCPDCGQVFDLSLDLPRLVEEDDGAPPPALLR
;
A
#
# COMPACT_ATOMS: atom_id res chain seq x y z
N MET A 1 22.77 25.85 0.46
CA MET A 1 21.82 25.22 -0.47
C MET A 1 22.64 24.31 -1.38
N SER A 2 22.81 23.05 -0.99
CA SER A 2 23.56 22.09 -1.79
C SER A 2 22.56 21.21 -2.53
N ALA A 3 22.58 21.30 -3.86
CA ALA A 3 21.91 20.34 -4.73
C ALA A 3 22.57 18.98 -4.51
N GLY A 4 21.91 18.12 -3.73
CA GLY A 4 22.29 16.71 -3.64
C GLY A 4 22.08 16.07 -4.99
N ALA A 5 23.16 15.59 -5.61
CA ALA A 5 23.09 14.83 -6.85
C ALA A 5 22.07 13.69 -6.70
N MET A 6 21.01 13.71 -7.50
CA MET A 6 20.21 12.51 -7.73
C MET A 6 21.14 11.46 -8.32
N THR A 7 21.52 10.49 -7.50
CA THR A 7 22.31 9.35 -7.95
C THR A 7 21.42 8.54 -8.88
N GLY A 8 21.69 8.56 -10.20
CA GLY A 8 20.81 7.95 -11.21
C GLY A 8 20.53 6.44 -11.07
N GLY A 9 21.16 5.75 -10.11
CA GLY A 9 20.85 4.38 -9.73
C GLY A 9 19.66 4.22 -8.77
N GLY A 10 19.23 5.27 -8.05
CA GLY A 10 18.02 5.25 -7.23
C GLY A 10 16.77 5.17 -8.09
N ASP A 11 16.66 6.08 -9.06
CA ASP A 11 15.51 6.20 -9.95
C ASP A 11 15.31 4.95 -10.81
N ARG A 12 16.40 4.38 -11.34
CA ARG A 12 16.33 3.13 -12.13
C ARG A 12 15.79 1.97 -11.31
N ARG A 13 16.29 1.79 -10.09
CA ARG A 13 15.86 0.68 -9.21
C ARG A 13 14.39 0.79 -8.81
N LEU A 14 13.90 2.01 -8.61
CA LEU A 14 12.49 2.26 -8.33
C LEU A 14 11.61 1.97 -9.57
N LEU A 15 12.04 2.39 -10.76
CA LEU A 15 11.35 2.06 -12.01
C LEU A 15 11.32 0.55 -12.29
N ASP A 16 12.45 -0.14 -12.10
CA ASP A 16 12.49 -1.59 -12.28
C ASP A 16 11.57 -2.31 -11.29
N LEU A 17 11.43 -1.80 -10.06
CA LEU A 17 10.47 -2.31 -9.09
C LEU A 17 9.04 -2.09 -9.58
N TRP A 18 8.72 -0.87 -10.03
CA TRP A 18 7.40 -0.53 -10.59
C TRP A 18 7.02 -1.49 -11.73
N ASP A 19 7.91 -1.71 -12.68
CA ASP A 19 7.66 -2.60 -13.83
C ASP A 19 7.44 -4.05 -13.39
N ARG A 20 8.26 -4.56 -12.46
CA ARG A 20 8.09 -5.92 -11.91
C ARG A 20 6.78 -6.08 -11.15
N THR A 21 6.39 -5.09 -10.35
CA THR A 21 5.09 -5.09 -9.65
C THR A 21 3.94 -5.04 -10.65
N GLY A 22 4.04 -4.25 -11.72
CA GLY A 22 3.04 -4.17 -12.79
C GLY A 22 2.86 -5.50 -13.53
N ALA A 23 3.96 -6.20 -13.81
CA ALA A 23 3.97 -7.50 -14.50
C ALA A 23 3.50 -8.68 -13.62
N ALA A 24 3.49 -8.53 -12.29
CA ALA A 24 3.05 -9.59 -11.39
C ALA A 24 1.51 -9.81 -11.43
N PRO A 25 1.03 -11.04 -11.19
CA PRO A 25 -0.40 -11.32 -11.00
C PRO A 25 -1.00 -10.42 -9.93
N MET A 26 -2.24 -9.94 -10.12
CA MET A 26 -2.86 -8.95 -9.23
C MET A 26 -2.76 -9.33 -7.74
N ALA A 27 -3.02 -10.60 -7.40
CA ALA A 27 -2.96 -11.08 -6.02
C ALA A 27 -1.55 -11.09 -5.40
N ALA A 28 -0.50 -11.12 -6.24
CA ALA A 28 0.89 -11.14 -5.79
C ALA A 28 1.51 -9.73 -5.72
N ARG A 29 0.92 -8.73 -6.38
CA ARG A 29 1.47 -7.37 -6.46
C ARG A 29 1.82 -6.75 -5.10
N PRO A 30 0.96 -6.84 -4.06
CA PRO A 30 1.28 -6.28 -2.75
C PRO A 30 2.54 -6.90 -2.13
N ALA A 31 2.71 -8.23 -2.26
CA ALA A 31 3.89 -8.92 -1.75
C ALA A 31 5.16 -8.52 -2.50
N VAL A 32 5.11 -8.52 -3.85
CA VAL A 32 6.23 -8.11 -4.70
C VAL A 32 6.66 -6.66 -4.41
N LEU A 33 5.68 -5.76 -4.26
CA LEU A 33 5.95 -4.37 -3.95
C LEU A 33 6.58 -4.21 -2.55
N LEU A 34 6.02 -4.86 -1.53
CA LEU A 34 6.49 -4.74 -0.16
C LEU A 34 7.92 -5.27 0.02
N ASP A 35 8.22 -6.47 -0.50
CA ASP A 35 9.56 -7.03 -0.40
C ASP A 35 10.58 -6.25 -1.25
N GLY A 36 10.17 -5.78 -2.43
CA GLY A 36 11.00 -4.90 -3.25
C GLY A 36 11.35 -3.59 -2.55
N LEU A 37 10.38 -2.95 -1.88
CA LEU A 37 10.60 -1.73 -1.10
C LEU A 37 11.51 -1.98 0.11
N ARG A 38 11.33 -3.09 0.82
CA ARG A 38 12.24 -3.50 1.91
C ARG A 38 13.67 -3.67 1.40
N GLN A 39 13.84 -4.35 0.27
CA GLN A 39 15.15 -4.54 -0.35
C GLN A 39 15.80 -3.20 -0.73
N LEU A 40 15.05 -2.27 -1.35
CA LEU A 40 15.57 -0.94 -1.71
C LEU A 40 15.97 -0.12 -0.47
N ALA A 41 15.25 -0.29 0.65
CA ALA A 41 15.53 0.35 1.93
C ALA A 41 16.61 -0.37 2.76
N GLY A 42 17.12 -1.53 2.31
CA GLY A 42 18.06 -2.34 3.09
C GLY A 42 17.45 -2.98 4.34
N LEU A 43 16.13 -3.15 4.37
CA LEU A 43 15.39 -3.76 5.47
C LEU A 43 15.27 -5.29 5.28
N PRO A 44 15.23 -6.06 6.38
CA PRO A 44 15.01 -7.50 6.30
C PRO A 44 13.62 -7.84 5.76
N ALA A 45 13.54 -8.92 4.99
CA ALA A 45 12.30 -9.50 4.47
C ALA A 45 11.97 -10.84 5.16
N ASP A 46 11.92 -10.81 6.50
CA ASP A 46 11.57 -11.97 7.32
C ASP A 46 10.40 -11.64 8.27
N PRO A 47 9.22 -12.28 8.13
CA PRO A 47 8.89 -13.22 7.06
C PRO A 47 8.76 -12.50 5.69
N PRO A 48 8.97 -13.22 4.58
CA PRO A 48 8.70 -12.68 3.25
C PRO A 48 7.22 -12.32 3.12
N ALA A 49 6.91 -11.30 2.31
CA ALA A 49 5.56 -10.73 2.26
C ALA A 49 4.51 -11.72 1.73
N ASP A 50 4.89 -12.70 0.93
CA ASP A 50 3.98 -13.76 0.46
C ASP A 50 3.44 -14.64 1.61
N ARG A 51 4.18 -14.74 2.72
CA ARG A 51 3.78 -15.45 3.96
C ARG A 51 2.97 -14.60 4.92
N MET A 52 2.91 -13.29 4.73
CA MET A 52 2.04 -12.40 5.51
C MET A 52 0.57 -12.60 5.10
N SER A 53 -0.36 -12.37 6.02
CA SER A 53 -1.78 -12.27 5.66
C SER A 53 -2.02 -11.08 4.73
N ILE A 54 -3.14 -11.10 3.99
CA ILE A 54 -3.53 -9.97 3.12
C ILE A 54 -3.59 -8.67 3.95
N GLY A 55 -4.29 -8.69 5.09
CA GLY A 55 -4.41 -7.52 5.95
C GLY A 55 -3.06 -7.00 6.47
N GLN A 56 -2.11 -7.88 6.80
CA GLN A 56 -0.76 -7.48 7.22
C GLN A 56 0.01 -6.79 6.08
N ARG A 57 -0.07 -7.32 4.84
CA ARG A 57 0.58 -6.71 3.68
C ARG A 57 0.00 -5.33 3.37
N ASP A 58 -1.32 -5.25 3.34
CA ASP A 58 -2.03 -4.04 2.98
C ASP A 58 -1.82 -2.95 4.03
N ARG A 59 -1.86 -3.31 5.33
CA ARG A 59 -1.50 -2.41 6.45
C ARG A 59 -0.10 -1.82 6.26
N ALA A 60 0.90 -2.64 5.98
CA ALA A 60 2.27 -2.18 5.79
C ALA A 60 2.39 -1.18 4.62
N LEU A 61 1.73 -1.46 3.48
CA LEU A 61 1.74 -0.59 2.31
C LEU A 61 0.96 0.71 2.54
N MET A 62 -0.18 0.65 3.25
CA MET A 62 -0.96 1.84 3.61
C MET A 62 -0.17 2.75 4.56
N LEU A 63 0.49 2.20 5.57
CA LEU A 63 1.35 2.97 6.49
C LEU A 63 2.54 3.59 5.76
N LEU A 64 3.13 2.88 4.78
CA LEU A 64 4.18 3.46 3.96
C LEU A 64 3.64 4.60 3.07
N ARG A 65 2.50 4.40 2.42
CA ARG A 65 1.84 5.46 1.64
C ARG A 65 1.59 6.70 2.52
N ALA A 66 1.09 6.50 3.74
CA ALA A 66 0.82 7.58 4.68
C ALA A 66 2.10 8.37 5.03
N GLN A 67 3.23 7.68 5.20
CA GLN A 67 4.52 8.32 5.46
C GLN A 67 5.05 9.11 4.25
N LEU A 68 4.86 8.60 3.03
CA LEU A 68 5.39 9.22 1.82
C LEU A 68 4.54 10.38 1.30
N PHE A 69 3.21 10.29 1.41
CA PHE A 69 2.26 11.21 0.77
C PHE A 69 1.33 11.91 1.76
N GLY A 70 1.45 11.61 3.05
CA GLY A 70 0.54 12.08 4.09
C GLY A 70 -0.60 11.10 4.39
N PRO A 71 -1.21 11.21 5.58
CA PRO A 71 -2.16 10.23 6.10
C PRO A 71 -3.51 10.22 5.36
N GLN A 72 -3.87 11.32 4.70
CA GLN A 72 -5.16 11.46 4.03
C GLN A 72 -5.15 10.85 2.61
N VAL A 73 -6.24 10.19 2.25
CA VAL A 73 -6.52 9.72 0.88
C VAL A 73 -7.82 10.37 0.42
N ALA A 74 -7.71 11.26 -0.57
CA ALA A 74 -8.87 11.75 -1.30
C ALA A 74 -9.38 10.66 -2.24
N LEU A 75 -10.68 10.40 -2.19
CA LEU A 75 -11.35 9.34 -2.91
C LEU A 75 -12.65 9.88 -3.49
N GLN A 76 -13.05 9.27 -4.60
CA GLN A 76 -14.34 9.49 -5.21
C GLN A 76 -15.04 8.13 -5.30
N ALA A 77 -16.30 8.08 -4.89
CA ALA A 77 -17.13 6.88 -5.00
C ALA A 77 -18.49 7.21 -5.59
N ASP A 78 -19.00 6.31 -6.41
CA ASP A 78 -20.32 6.42 -7.01
C ASP A 78 -21.31 5.59 -6.18
N CYS A 79 -22.48 6.15 -5.88
CA CYS A 79 -23.54 5.35 -5.27
C CYS A 79 -24.11 4.36 -6.29
N PRO A 80 -24.13 3.05 -6.00
CA PRO A 80 -24.60 2.04 -6.95
C PRO A 80 -26.11 2.14 -7.25
N ASP A 81 -26.88 2.84 -6.41
CA ASP A 81 -28.34 2.93 -6.52
C ASP A 81 -28.81 4.15 -7.33
N CYS A 82 -28.19 5.32 -7.13
CA CYS A 82 -28.60 6.58 -7.78
C CYS A 82 -27.53 7.21 -8.69
N GLY A 83 -26.30 6.69 -8.71
CA GLY A 83 -25.20 7.21 -9.51
C GLY A 83 -24.62 8.54 -9.02
N GLN A 84 -25.04 9.03 -7.85
CA GLN A 84 -24.46 10.24 -7.27
C GLN A 84 -22.99 10.00 -6.89
N VAL A 85 -22.15 10.97 -7.24
CA VAL A 85 -20.72 11.00 -6.91
C VAL A 85 -20.52 11.62 -5.53
N PHE A 86 -19.72 10.96 -4.70
CA PHE A 86 -19.31 11.45 -3.39
C PHE A 86 -17.80 11.65 -3.34
N ASP A 87 -17.39 12.84 -2.91
CA ASP A 87 -16.01 13.09 -2.50
C ASP A 87 -15.86 12.72 -1.03
N LEU A 88 -14.88 11.86 -0.73
CA LEU A 88 -14.57 11.42 0.63
C LEU A 88 -13.06 11.48 0.88
N SER A 89 -12.70 11.62 2.16
CA SER A 89 -11.32 11.54 2.61
C SER A 89 -11.19 10.45 3.66
N LEU A 90 -10.27 9.52 3.46
CA LEU A 90 -9.92 8.50 4.46
C LEU A 90 -8.63 8.87 5.19
N ASP A 91 -8.64 8.67 6.51
CA ASP A 91 -7.47 8.73 7.37
C ASP A 91 -6.85 7.33 7.48
N LEU A 92 -5.70 7.12 6.83
CA LEU A 92 -5.08 5.80 6.73
C LEU A 92 -4.68 5.21 8.08
N PRO A 93 -3.98 5.93 8.98
CA PRO A 93 -3.74 5.47 10.34
C PRO A 93 -4.97 4.88 11.02
N ARG A 94 -6.12 5.57 10.92
CA ARG A 94 -7.38 5.10 11.50
C ARG A 94 -7.95 3.87 10.80
N LEU A 95 -7.75 3.75 9.49
CA LEU A 95 -8.20 2.60 8.69
C LEU A 95 -7.40 1.32 9.00
N VAL A 96 -6.15 1.46 9.44
CA VAL A 96 -5.25 0.34 9.74
C VAL A 96 -5.07 0.09 11.24
N GLU A 97 -5.89 0.71 12.07
CA GLU A 97 -6.03 0.36 13.48
C GLU A 97 -6.37 -1.14 13.58
N GLU A 98 -5.75 -1.81 14.54
CA GLU A 98 -6.00 -3.24 14.73
C GLU A 98 -7.45 -3.45 15.15
N ASP A 99 -8.14 -4.28 14.38
CA ASP A 99 -9.39 -4.90 14.77
C ASP A 99 -9.23 -5.53 16.15
N ASP A 100 -10.15 -5.28 17.06
CA ASP A 100 -10.19 -5.81 18.43
C ASP A 100 -10.47 -7.33 18.48
N GLY A 101 -10.40 -8.00 17.32
CA GLY A 101 -10.74 -9.40 17.12
C GLY A 101 -12.25 -9.63 17.08
N ALA A 102 -13.05 -8.56 16.96
CA ALA A 102 -14.48 -8.70 16.74
C ALA A 102 -14.70 -9.52 15.47
N PRO A 103 -15.47 -10.61 15.51
CA PRO A 103 -15.76 -11.37 14.31
C PRO A 103 -16.38 -10.39 13.30
N PRO A 104 -15.95 -10.42 12.02
CA PRO A 104 -16.54 -9.57 11.02
C PRO A 104 -18.06 -9.79 11.05
N PRO A 105 -18.87 -8.72 10.95
CA PRO A 105 -20.31 -8.90 10.86
C PRO A 105 -20.59 -9.92 9.76
N ALA A 106 -21.56 -10.80 9.95
CA ALA A 106 -21.96 -11.77 8.94
C ALA A 106 -22.44 -10.99 7.70
N LEU A 107 -21.51 -10.72 6.77
CA LEU A 107 -21.71 -9.74 5.71
C LEU A 107 -22.47 -10.28 4.50
N LEU A 108 -22.85 -11.56 4.52
CA LEU A 108 -23.65 -12.18 3.46
C LEU A 108 -24.56 -13.26 4.07
N ARG A 109 -25.87 -13.11 3.87
CA ARG A 109 -26.83 -14.22 3.80
C ARG A 109 -27.24 -14.40 2.36
#